data_AF-A0A2U1KYD8-F1
#
_entry.id   AF-A0A2U1KYD8-F1
#
_cell.length_a   1.000
_cell.length_b   1.000
_cell.length_c   1.000
_cell.angle_alpha   90.00
_cell.angle_beta   90.00
_cell.angle_gamma   90.00
#
_symmetry.space_group_name_H-M   'P 1'
#
loop_
_entity.id
_entity.type
_entity.pdbx_description
1 polymer ?
#
loop_
_entity_poly.entity_id
_entity_poly.type
_entity_poly.pdbx_seq_one_letter_code
_entity_poly.pdbx_strand_id
1 'polypeptide(L)'
;MVQNRYHRSESPLSSESNSIIESMNKACRYSPDEKKERIERYRSKKTQRNFTKKIKYVCRKTLADSRPRVRGRFARNDEIEKAIEQECTSGGGGEEGFDDNEVDDNWMSNFLDSFPQI
;
A
#
# COMPACT_ATOMS: atom_id res chain seq x y z
N MET A 1 -15.03 14.71 -45.87
CA MET A 1 -14.44 15.11 -44.57
C MET A 1 -15.58 15.26 -43.57
N VAL A 2 -15.83 14.26 -42.72
CA VAL A 2 -16.87 14.34 -41.68
C VAL A 2 -16.18 14.62 -40.35
N GLN A 3 -16.44 15.78 -39.77
CA GLN A 3 -15.91 16.20 -38.47
C GLN A 3 -16.72 15.55 -37.35
N ASN A 4 -16.13 14.58 -36.64
CA ASN A 4 -16.71 14.07 -35.39
C ASN A 4 -16.45 15.07 -34.26
N ARG A 5 -17.48 15.84 -33.90
CA ARG A 5 -17.58 16.54 -32.62
C ARG A 5 -17.93 15.53 -31.54
N TYR A 6 -16.97 15.20 -30.68
CA TYR A 6 -17.26 14.49 -29.43
C TYR A 6 -17.93 15.46 -28.47
N HIS A 7 -19.24 15.31 -28.27
CA HIS A 7 -19.90 15.84 -27.08
C HIS A 7 -19.44 15.00 -25.89
N ARG A 8 -18.58 15.59 -25.06
CA ARG A 8 -18.14 15.05 -23.76
C ARG A 8 -19.34 15.08 -22.81
N SER A 9 -20.11 13.99 -22.75
CA SER A 9 -21.10 13.78 -21.69
C SER A 9 -20.37 13.55 -20.37
N GLU A 10 -20.64 14.38 -19.37
CA GLU A 10 -20.11 14.17 -18.03
C GLU A 10 -20.70 12.88 -17.46
N SER A 11 -19.82 11.96 -17.02
CA SER A 11 -20.24 10.70 -16.42
C SER A 11 -20.97 10.97 -15.09
N PRO A 12 -22.03 10.21 -14.75
CA PRO A 12 -22.71 10.32 -13.46
C PRO A 12 -21.77 10.06 -12.27
N LEU A 13 -20.66 9.35 -12.48
CA LEU A 13 -19.58 9.17 -11.51
C LEU A 13 -18.88 10.49 -11.13
N SER A 14 -18.85 11.49 -12.01
CA SER A 14 -18.26 12.80 -11.69
C SER A 14 -19.11 13.54 -10.66
N SER A 15 -20.43 13.42 -10.71
CA SER A 15 -21.36 14.06 -9.77
C SER A 15 -21.16 13.54 -8.34
N GLU A 16 -21.04 12.23 -8.17
CA GLU A 16 -20.74 11.61 -6.87
C GLU A 16 -19.35 12.02 -6.37
N SER A 17 -18.37 12.02 -7.27
CA SER A 17 -16.99 12.44 -6.95
C SER A 17 -16.94 13.91 -6.50
N ASN A 18 -17.69 14.79 -7.17
CA ASN A 18 -17.79 16.21 -6.82
C ASN A 18 -18.49 16.40 -5.46
N SER A 19 -19.52 15.62 -5.14
CA SER A 19 -20.21 15.65 -3.85
C SER A 19 -19.28 15.25 -2.69
N ILE A 20 -18.47 14.20 -2.90
CA ILE A 20 -17.46 13.74 -1.95
C ILE A 20 -16.37 14.81 -1.77
N ILE A 21 -15.87 15.39 -2.87
CA ILE A 21 -14.84 16.44 -2.83
C ILE A 21 -15.36 17.69 -2.09
N GLU A 22 -16.60 18.10 -2.32
CA GLU A 22 -17.22 19.22 -1.62
C GLU A 22 -17.45 18.93 -0.12
N SER A 23 -17.82 17.69 0.21
CA SER A 23 -17.86 17.18 1.58
C SER A 23 -16.50 17.21 2.27
N MET A 24 -15.40 16.98 1.55
CA MET A 24 -14.04 16.98 2.10
C MET A 24 -13.47 18.40 2.22
N ASN A 25 -13.81 19.30 1.29
CA ASN A 25 -13.40 20.71 1.30
C ASN A 25 -14.15 21.54 2.35
N LYS A 26 -15.33 21.08 2.78
CA LYS A 26 -15.93 21.48 4.06
C LYS A 26 -15.20 20.76 5.20
N ALA A 27 -13.96 21.16 5.48
CA ALA A 27 -13.40 21.03 6.82
C ALA A 27 -14.16 21.97 7.77
N CYS A 28 -15.48 21.75 7.91
CA CYS A 28 -16.26 22.33 8.98
C CYS A 28 -15.54 21.97 10.28
N ARG A 29 -15.30 22.99 11.10
CA ARG A 29 -14.89 22.79 12.49
C ARG A 29 -15.98 21.89 13.09
N TYR A 30 -15.70 20.60 13.24
CA TYR A 30 -16.58 19.68 13.94
C TYR A 30 -17.00 20.32 15.27
N SER A 31 -18.28 20.16 15.63
CA SER A 31 -18.74 20.54 16.96
C SER A 31 -17.83 19.92 18.02
N PRO A 32 -17.59 20.56 19.17
CA PRO A 32 -16.83 19.96 20.26
C PRO A 32 -17.25 18.52 20.58
N ASP A 33 -18.54 18.22 20.46
CA ASP A 33 -19.07 16.87 20.75
C ASP A 33 -18.78 15.88 19.62
N GLU A 34 -18.91 16.28 18.35
CA GLU A 34 -18.51 15.44 17.20
C GLU A 34 -17.00 15.14 17.20
N LYS A 35 -16.17 16.09 17.66
CA LYS A 35 -14.73 15.87 17.83
C LYS A 35 -14.48 14.83 18.92
N LYS A 36 -15.12 14.97 20.08
CA LYS A 36 -15.01 14.01 21.19
C LYS A 36 -15.38 12.62 20.73
N GLU A 37 -16.52 12.46 20.05
CA GLU A 37 -16.99 11.17 19.56
C GLU A 37 -16.00 10.53 18.57
N ARG A 38 -15.47 11.31 17.61
CA ARG A 38 -14.47 10.82 16.65
C ARG A 38 -13.16 10.43 17.35
N ILE A 39 -12.70 11.22 18.33
CA ILE A 39 -11.48 10.92 19.11
C ILE A 39 -11.68 9.66 19.94
N GLU A 40 -12.82 9.50 20.59
CA GLU A 40 -13.17 8.30 21.36
C GLU A 40 -13.20 7.06 20.47
N ARG A 41 -13.88 7.13 19.32
CA ARG A 41 -13.90 6.06 18.33
C ARG A 41 -12.49 5.67 17.88
N TYR A 42 -11.61 6.66 17.66
CA TYR A 42 -10.20 6.42 17.35
C TYR A 42 -9.46 5.72 18.51
N ARG A 43 -9.60 6.20 19.75
CA ARG A 43 -8.95 5.62 20.93
C ARG A 43 -9.37 4.17 21.13
N SER A 44 -10.67 3.89 21.10
CA SER A 44 -11.22 2.53 21.20
C SER A 44 -10.69 1.62 20.09
N LYS A 45 -10.68 2.09 18.84
CA LYS A 45 -10.09 1.34 17.71
C LYS A 45 -8.58 1.14 17.85
N LYS A 46 -7.85 2.10 18.44
CA LYS A 46 -6.39 2.03 18.64
C LYS A 46 -6.04 0.95 19.66
N THR A 47 -6.76 0.89 20.78
CA THR A 47 -6.55 -0.13 21.82
C THR A 47 -6.89 -1.54 21.30
N GLN A 48 -7.84 -1.66 20.37
CA GLN A 48 -8.27 -2.94 19.79
C GLN A 48 -7.55 -3.31 18.48
N ARG A 49 -6.37 -2.73 18.20
CA ARG A 49 -5.59 -3.11 17.01
C ARG A 49 -5.09 -4.56 17.15
N ASN A 50 -5.15 -5.31 16.06
CA ASN A 50 -4.63 -6.67 16.00
C ASN A 50 -3.20 -6.62 15.43
N PHE A 51 -2.19 -6.77 16.27
CA PHE A 51 -0.78 -6.82 15.86
C PHE A 51 -0.31 -8.22 15.48
N THR A 52 -0.98 -9.24 16.02
CA THR A 52 -0.72 -10.63 15.64
C THR A 52 -1.17 -10.88 14.21
N LYS A 53 -0.37 -11.62 13.46
CA LYS A 53 -0.72 -12.02 12.08
C LYS A 53 -2.00 -12.85 12.09
N LYS A 54 -3.06 -12.36 11.45
CA LYS A 54 -4.36 -13.07 11.32
C LYS A 54 -4.56 -13.55 9.89
N ILE A 55 -4.79 -14.85 9.71
CA ILE A 55 -5.18 -15.43 8.42
C ILE A 55 -6.70 -15.35 8.30
N LYS A 56 -7.20 -14.40 7.50
CA LYS A 56 -8.66 -14.21 7.31
C LYS A 56 -9.27 -15.24 6.35
N TYR A 57 -8.53 -15.62 5.32
CA TYR A 57 -9.00 -16.56 4.28
C TYR A 57 -8.11 -17.79 4.26
N VAL A 58 -8.57 -18.85 4.93
CA VAL A 58 -7.81 -20.10 5.08
C VAL A 58 -7.55 -20.73 3.71
N CYS A 59 -8.55 -20.78 2.83
CA CYS A 59 -8.39 -21.34 1.49
C CYS A 59 -7.29 -20.66 0.66
N ARG A 60 -7.12 -19.33 0.78
CA ARG A 60 -6.04 -18.62 0.08
C ARG A 60 -4.67 -18.94 0.69
N LYS A 61 -4.59 -19.20 1.99
CA LYS A 61 -3.36 -19.60 2.67
C LYS A 61 -2.94 -20.99 2.21
N THR A 62 -3.84 -21.97 2.24
CA THR A 62 -3.54 -23.33 1.77
C THR A 62 -3.10 -23.35 0.31
N LEU A 63 -3.77 -22.58 -0.56
CA LEU A 63 -3.35 -22.44 -1.97
C LEU A 63 -1.97 -21.78 -2.13
N ALA A 64 -1.61 -20.82 -1.27
CA ALA A 64 -0.31 -20.16 -1.32
C ALA A 64 0.83 -21.02 -0.74
N ASP A 65 0.50 -21.93 0.16
CA ASP A 65 1.44 -22.85 0.80
C ASP A 65 1.79 -24.02 -0.12
N SER A 66 0.83 -24.54 -0.89
CA SER A 66 1.05 -25.68 -1.79
C SER A 66 1.70 -25.31 -3.14
N ARG A 67 1.83 -24.01 -3.47
CA ARG A 67 2.40 -23.56 -4.75
C ARG A 67 3.94 -23.64 -4.73
N PRO A 68 4.58 -24.06 -5.84
CA PRO A 68 6.04 -24.14 -5.93
C PRO A 68 6.69 -22.76 -5.86
N ARG A 69 7.83 -22.67 -5.16
CA ARG A 69 8.57 -21.43 -4.96
C ARG A 69 10.07 -21.59 -5.22
N VAL A 70 10.68 -20.57 -5.81
CA VAL A 70 12.14 -20.42 -5.97
C VAL A 70 12.56 -19.15 -5.25
N ARG A 71 13.45 -19.25 -4.25
CA ARG A 71 13.92 -18.13 -3.40
C ARG A 71 12.77 -17.29 -2.80
N GLY A 72 11.69 -17.95 -2.38
CA GLY A 72 10.51 -17.31 -1.75
C GLY A 72 9.47 -16.73 -2.71
N ARG A 73 9.76 -16.66 -4.02
CA ARG A 73 8.83 -16.22 -5.07
C ARG A 73 8.11 -17.43 -5.66
N PHE A 74 6.88 -17.27 -6.13
CA PHE A 74 6.23 -18.36 -6.87
C PHE A 74 6.96 -18.61 -8.19
N ALA A 75 7.25 -19.88 -8.46
CA ALA A 75 7.92 -20.29 -9.69
C ALA A 75 6.99 -20.08 -10.90
N ARG A 76 7.59 -19.72 -12.05
CA ARG A 76 6.93 -19.75 -13.35
C ARG A 76 7.06 -21.14 -13.97
N ASN A 77 6.19 -21.50 -14.90
CA ASN A 77 6.17 -22.85 -15.49
C ASN A 77 7.54 -23.27 -16.05
N ASP A 78 8.26 -22.36 -16.72
CA ASP A 78 9.58 -22.65 -17.31
C ASP A 78 10.70 -22.81 -16.25
N GLU A 79 10.51 -22.26 -15.04
CA GLU A 79 11.46 -22.36 -13.92
C GLU A 79 11.19 -23.61 -13.07
N ILE A 80 9.94 -24.11 -13.08
CA ILE A 80 9.56 -25.32 -12.35
C ILE A 80 10.30 -26.53 -12.90
N GLU A 81 10.44 -26.64 -14.22
CA GLU A 81 11.18 -27.75 -14.87
C GLU A 81 12.65 -27.79 -14.43
N LYS A 82 13.28 -26.61 -14.27
CA LYS A 82 14.68 -26.50 -13.83
C LYS A 82 14.86 -26.67 -12.32
N ALA A 83 13.85 -26.31 -11.52
CA ALA A 83 13.90 -26.35 -10.07
C ALA A 83 13.61 -27.75 -9.48
N ILE A 84 12.85 -28.60 -10.19
CA ILE A 84 12.52 -29.96 -9.74
C ILE A 84 13.76 -30.89 -9.73
N GLU A 85 14.78 -30.63 -10.56
CA GLU A 85 16.00 -31.46 -10.62
C GLU A 85 17.02 -31.13 -9.51
N GLN A 86 16.80 -30.08 -8.73
CA GLN A 86 17.74 -29.59 -7.72
C GLN A 86 17.11 -29.56 -6.32
N GLU A 87 16.60 -30.71 -5.85
CA GLU A 87 16.23 -30.84 -4.42
C GLU A 87 17.47 -31.16 -3.55
N CYS A 88 17.62 -30.33 -2.52
CA CYS A 88 18.38 -30.51 -1.26
C CYS A 88 19.89 -30.79 -1.31
N THR A 89 20.70 -29.80 -1.71
CA THR A 89 22.07 -29.68 -1.18
C THR A 89 22.38 -28.27 -0.69
N SER A 90 22.84 -28.23 0.55
CA SER A 90 23.37 -27.10 1.31
C SER A 90 24.43 -26.24 0.59
N GLY A 91 24.43 -24.94 0.89
CA GLY A 91 25.64 -24.14 1.09
C GLY A 91 26.15 -23.31 -0.10
N GLY A 92 26.61 -22.09 0.22
CA GLY A 92 27.35 -21.16 -0.67
C GLY A 92 26.48 -19.96 -1.04
N GLY A 93 26.69 -18.75 -0.51
CA GLY A 93 27.98 -18.05 -0.42
C GLY A 93 28.09 -17.14 -1.65
N GLY A 94 27.46 -15.97 -1.57
CA GLY A 94 27.49 -14.93 -2.62
C GLY A 94 27.61 -13.58 -1.93
N GLU A 95 28.84 -13.23 -1.60
CA GLU A 95 29.26 -11.89 -1.22
C GLU A 95 29.24 -11.00 -2.46
N GLU A 96 28.30 -10.06 -2.50
CA GLU A 96 28.27 -8.99 -3.50
C GLU A 96 28.29 -7.69 -2.70
N GLY A 97 29.44 -7.01 -2.74
CA GLY A 97 29.65 -5.74 -2.06
C GLY A 97 28.67 -4.70 -2.57
N PHE A 98 27.76 -4.27 -1.70
CA PHE A 98 26.92 -3.11 -1.91
C PHE A 98 27.74 -1.87 -1.55
N ASP A 99 28.04 -1.08 -2.56
CA ASP A 99 28.67 0.23 -2.45
C ASP A 99 27.68 1.20 -1.78
N ASP A 100 27.87 1.45 -0.48
CA ASP A 100 27.15 2.45 0.30
C ASP A 100 27.58 3.86 -0.13
N ASN A 101 27.18 4.28 -1.34
CA ASN A 101 27.21 5.68 -1.74
C ASN A 101 25.89 6.37 -1.34
N GLU A 102 25.95 6.95 -0.14
CA GLU A 102 25.41 8.26 0.22
C GLU A 102 23.90 8.50 -0.07
N VAL A 103 23.05 8.04 0.85
CA VAL A 103 21.67 8.56 0.95
C VAL A 103 21.76 9.91 1.67
N ASP A 104 21.62 10.99 0.89
CA ASP A 104 21.56 12.37 1.38
C ASP A 104 20.55 12.50 2.55
N ASP A 105 21.07 12.74 3.76
CA ASP A 105 20.30 12.97 4.99
C ASP A 105 19.46 14.28 4.95
N ASN A 106 19.47 14.98 3.81
CA ASN A 106 18.78 16.25 3.58
C ASN A 106 17.24 16.12 3.40
N TRP A 107 16.65 14.93 3.57
CA TRP A 107 15.19 14.81 3.64
C TRP A 107 14.64 15.52 4.89
N MET A 108 15.31 15.36 6.03
CA MET A 108 14.75 15.83 7.31
C MET A 108 14.89 17.34 7.50
N SER A 109 15.94 17.94 6.96
CA SER A 109 16.20 19.40 6.97
C SER A 109 15.24 20.16 6.07
N ASN A 110 15.07 19.73 4.81
CA ASN A 110 14.17 20.36 3.84
C ASN A 110 12.70 20.35 4.29
N PHE A 111 12.31 19.35 5.08
CA PHE A 111 10.95 19.24 5.61
C PHE A 111 10.70 20.21 6.77
N LEU A 112 11.68 20.40 7.65
CA LEU A 112 11.54 21.24 8.84
C LEU A 112 11.58 22.73 8.49
N ASP A 113 12.31 23.09 7.43
CA ASP A 113 12.48 24.47 6.95
C ASP A 113 11.30 24.99 6.10
N SER A 114 10.36 24.11 5.73
CA SER A 114 9.15 24.47 4.97
C SER A 114 8.03 25.05 5.85
N PHE A 115 8.18 25.02 7.18
CA PHE A 115 7.20 25.59 8.12
C PHE A 115 7.55 27.06 8.45
N PRO A 116 6.64 28.02 8.22
CA PRO A 116 6.85 29.40 8.62
C PRO A 116 7.02 29.51 10.14
N GLN A 117 8.13 30.09 10.58
CA GLN A 117 8.37 30.38 11.99
C GLN A 117 7.41 31.49 12.44
N ILE A 118 6.70 31.26 13.55
CA ILE A 118 5.85 32.24 14.24
C ILE A 118 6.71 33.19 15.05
#